data_AF-A0A4P9XHD4-F1
#
_entry.id   AF-A0A4P9XHD4-F1
#
_cell.length_a   1.000
_cell.length_b   1.000
_cell.length_c   1.000
_cell.angle_alpha   90.00
_cell.angle_beta   90.00
_cell.angle_gamma   90.00
#
_symmetry.space_group_name_H-M   'P 1'
#
loop_
_entity.id
_entity.type
_entity.pdbx_description
1 polymer ?
#
loop_
_entity_poly.entity_id
_entity_poly.type
_entity_poly.pdbx_seq_one_letter_code
_entity_poly.pdbx_strand_id
1 'polypeptide(L)'
;MACSSSSSGASYEAIIREVAGVFNVYGIGVDLRHLSLIADYMTFEGGYKAFNRMGIDTNVSPFLKMSYEMTCKFLTQATLYADHDTLQSPAARIVVGRVAEGGTGSFELYQPLVTGSS
;
A
#
# COMPACT_ATOMS: atom_id res chain seq x y z
N MET A 1 -19.31 22.94 -10.79
CA MET A 1 -18.14 22.27 -10.19
C MET A 1 -17.75 21.11 -11.10
N ALA A 2 -17.18 21.43 -12.27
CA ALA A 2 -16.75 20.50 -13.29
C ALA A 2 -15.47 21.10 -13.89
N CYS A 3 -14.30 20.51 -13.59
CA CYS A 3 -13.00 20.67 -14.29
C CYS A 3 -11.86 20.20 -13.36
N SER A 4 -11.49 18.91 -13.45
CA SER A 4 -10.11 18.38 -13.23
C SER A 4 -9.99 16.84 -13.29
N SER A 5 -11.09 16.08 -13.42
CA SER A 5 -11.11 14.61 -13.25
C SER A 5 -10.94 13.74 -14.51
N SER A 6 -10.61 14.28 -15.68
CA SER A 6 -10.61 13.50 -16.94
C SER A 6 -9.32 12.73 -17.28
N SER A 7 -8.15 13.11 -16.73
CA SER A 7 -6.87 12.45 -17.07
C SER A 7 -6.56 11.19 -16.26
N SER A 8 -6.97 11.14 -14.99
CA SER A 8 -6.73 9.98 -14.11
C SER A 8 -7.56 8.77 -14.52
N GLY A 9 -8.85 8.97 -14.83
CA GLY A 9 -9.74 7.91 -15.31
C GLY A 9 -9.28 7.29 -16.63
N ALA A 10 -8.74 8.11 -17.55
CA ALA A 10 -8.18 7.59 -18.80
C ALA A 10 -6.94 6.70 -18.58
N SER A 11 -6.08 7.07 -17.63
CA SER A 11 -4.88 6.28 -17.28
C SER A 11 -5.26 4.97 -16.59
N TYR A 12 -6.25 5.01 -15.70
CA TYR A 12 -6.80 3.83 -15.02
C TYR A 12 -7.34 2.80 -16.01
N GLU A 13 -8.22 3.22 -16.94
CA GLU A 13 -8.79 2.33 -17.95
C GLU A 13 -7.72 1.78 -18.90
N ALA A 14 -6.72 2.59 -19.26
CA ALA A 14 -5.61 2.15 -20.09
C ALA A 14 -4.82 1.01 -19.42
N ILE A 15 -4.47 1.15 -18.13
CA ILE A 15 -3.73 0.11 -17.39
C ILE A 15 -4.49 -1.21 -17.39
N ILE A 16 -5.79 -1.18 -17.08
CA ILE A 16 -6.61 -2.40 -17.05
C ILE A 16 -6.64 -3.07 -18.42
N ARG A 17 -6.89 -2.29 -19.48
CA ARG A 17 -6.99 -2.80 -20.85
C ARG A 17 -5.69 -3.43 -21.32
N GLU A 18 -4.55 -2.77 -21.10
CA GLU A 18 -3.24 -3.28 -21.54
C GLU A 18 -2.85 -4.55 -20.77
N VAL A 19 -3.00 -4.56 -19.45
CA VAL A 19 -2.64 -5.72 -18.61
C VAL A 19 -3.55 -6.91 -18.92
N ALA A 20 -4.87 -6.68 -19.08
CA ALA A 20 -5.80 -7.72 -19.51
C ALA A 20 -5.43 -8.27 -20.90
N GLY A 21 -5.02 -7.40 -21.83
CA GLY A 21 -4.55 -7.79 -23.16
C GLY A 21 -3.35 -8.74 -23.11
N VAL A 22 -2.37 -8.48 -22.26
CA VAL A 22 -1.20 -9.36 -22.06
C VAL A 22 -1.64 -10.76 -21.61
N PHE A 23 -2.48 -10.87 -20.59
CA PHE A 23 -2.93 -12.17 -20.09
C PHE A 23 -3.83 -12.92 -21.08
N ASN A 24 -4.66 -12.20 -21.83
CA ASN A 24 -5.59 -12.78 -22.80
C ASN A 24 -4.86 -13.52 -23.93
N VAL A 25 -3.69 -13.03 -24.38
CA VAL A 25 -2.88 -13.69 -25.42
C VAL A 25 -2.40 -15.09 -24.98
N TYR A 26 -2.22 -15.30 -23.68
CA TYR A 26 -1.81 -16.59 -23.11
C TYR A 26 -2.99 -17.44 -22.63
N GLY A 27 -4.24 -16.99 -22.82
CA GLY A 27 -5.43 -17.68 -22.32
C GLY A 27 -5.55 -17.68 -20.79
N ILE A 28 -4.89 -16.75 -20.10
CA ILE A 28 -4.91 -16.65 -18.64
C ILE A 28 -6.09 -15.77 -18.23
N GLY A 29 -7.08 -16.37 -17.56
CA GLY A 29 -8.21 -15.63 -16.99
C GLY A 29 -7.81 -14.94 -15.69
N VAL A 30 -7.84 -13.60 -15.68
CA VAL A 30 -7.62 -12.78 -14.47
C VAL A 30 -8.90 -12.02 -14.16
N ASP A 31 -9.38 -12.14 -12.92
CA ASP A 31 -10.54 -11.38 -12.46
C ASP A 31 -10.27 -9.87 -12.48
N LEU A 32 -11.22 -9.11 -13.02
CA LEU A 32 -11.11 -7.65 -13.16
C LEU A 32 -10.83 -6.96 -11.83
N ARG A 33 -11.29 -7.51 -10.70
CA ARG A 33 -11.06 -6.96 -9.35
C ARG A 33 -9.58 -6.86 -8.97
N HIS A 34 -8.73 -7.76 -9.48
CA HIS A 34 -7.29 -7.67 -9.27
C HIS A 34 -6.70 -6.52 -10.09
N LEU A 35 -7.12 -6.40 -11.35
CA LEU A 35 -6.63 -5.38 -12.27
C LEU A 35 -7.09 -3.98 -11.84
N SER A 36 -8.33 -3.85 -11.36
CA SER A 36 -8.86 -2.59 -10.83
C SER A 36 -8.07 -2.13 -9.61
N LEU A 37 -7.80 -3.02 -8.65
CA LEU A 37 -7.05 -2.67 -7.45
C LEU A 37 -5.61 -2.23 -7.77
N ILE A 38 -4.98 -2.86 -8.77
CA ILE A 38 -3.65 -2.45 -9.26
C ILE A 38 -3.75 -1.07 -9.92
N ALA A 39 -4.70 -0.86 -10.83
CA ALA A 39 -4.85 0.41 -11.55
C ALA A 39 -5.21 1.57 -10.61
N ASP A 40 -6.06 1.34 -9.60
CA ASP A 40 -6.37 2.31 -8.55
C ASP A 40 -5.10 2.71 -7.80
N TYR A 41 -4.31 1.74 -7.34
CA TYR A 41 -3.06 2.04 -6.64
C TYR A 41 -2.02 2.74 -7.52
N MET A 42 -2.02 2.49 -8.83
CA MET A 42 -1.13 3.18 -9.76
C MET A 42 -1.58 4.61 -10.08
N THR A 43 -2.82 4.99 -9.76
CA THR A 43 -3.40 6.28 -10.17
C THR A 43 -3.96 7.15 -9.03
N PHE A 44 -3.98 6.65 -7.79
CA PHE A 44 -4.62 7.34 -6.66
C PHE A 44 -4.01 8.71 -6.33
N GLU A 45 -2.74 8.94 -6.65
CA GLU A 45 -2.06 10.23 -6.41
C GLU A 45 -2.35 11.27 -7.52
N GLY A 46 -3.29 10.99 -8.43
CA GLY A 46 -3.67 11.88 -9.53
C GLY A 46 -2.76 11.82 -10.76
N GLY A 47 -1.78 10.91 -10.76
CA GLY A 47 -0.87 10.63 -11.87
C GLY A 47 -0.46 9.17 -11.89
N TYR A 48 0.38 8.79 -12.84
CA TYR A 48 0.88 7.41 -12.96
C TYR A 48 2.03 7.14 -11.98
N LYS A 49 1.83 6.20 -11.07
CA LYS A 49 2.81 5.73 -10.09
C LYS A 49 3.14 4.26 -10.34
N ALA A 50 4.38 4.00 -10.74
CA ALA A 50 4.87 2.63 -10.97
C ALA A 50 5.25 1.92 -9.66
N PHE A 51 5.23 0.59 -9.66
CA PHE A 51 5.77 -0.24 -8.58
C PHE A 51 7.30 -0.36 -8.70
N ASN A 52 8.00 0.73 -8.40
CA ASN A 52 9.46 0.77 -8.40
C ASN A 52 9.98 1.66 -7.26
N ARG A 53 11.30 1.88 -7.23
CA ARG A 53 11.95 2.69 -6.19
C ARG A 53 11.48 4.14 -6.11
N MET A 54 11.07 4.71 -7.23
CA MET A 54 10.53 6.07 -7.27
C MET A 54 9.11 6.08 -6.70
N GLY A 55 8.33 5.05 -7.00
CA GLY A 55 6.98 4.89 -6.45
C GLY A 55 6.97 4.56 -4.96
N ILE A 56 7.92 3.76 -4.46
CA ILE A 56 7.95 3.44 -3.01
C ILE A 56 8.43 4.63 -2.17
N ASP A 57 9.17 5.59 -2.75
CA ASP A 57 9.72 6.75 -2.04
C ASP A 57 8.62 7.62 -1.40
N THR A 58 7.43 7.67 -2.02
CA THR A 58 6.27 8.41 -1.49
C THR A 58 5.55 7.70 -0.34
N ASN A 59 5.99 6.50 0.07
CA ASN A 59 5.43 5.83 1.25
C ASN A 59 5.89 6.50 2.55
N VAL A 60 4.96 6.54 3.50
CA VAL A 60 5.13 7.17 4.82
C VAL A 60 5.96 6.37 5.81
N SER A 61 6.17 5.07 5.60
CA SER A 61 6.88 4.21 6.56
C SER A 61 8.37 4.09 6.19
N PRO A 62 9.30 4.64 7.00
CA PRO A 62 10.73 4.42 6.81
C PRO A 62 11.13 2.95 6.78
N PHE A 63 10.58 2.12 7.65
CA PHE A 63 10.92 0.69 7.70
C PHE A 63 10.44 -0.05 6.46
N LEU A 64 9.26 0.28 5.93
CA LEU A 64 8.80 -0.24 4.65
C LEU A 64 9.80 0.09 3.54
N LYS A 65 10.20 1.37 3.40
CA LYS A 65 11.17 1.82 2.38
C LYS A 65 12.51 1.09 2.52
N MET A 66 13.04 1.01 3.75
CA MET A 66 14.30 0.35 4.08
C MET A 66 14.31 -1.16 3.78
N SER A 67 13.16 -1.83 3.96
CA SER A 67 13.01 -3.28 3.72
C SER A 67 12.92 -3.66 2.24
N TYR A 68 12.66 -2.69 1.36
CA TYR A 68 12.55 -2.92 -0.08
C TYR A 68 13.94 -2.91 -0.75
N GLU A 69 14.60 -1.74 -0.82
CA GLU A 69 15.99 -1.62 -1.28
C GLU A 69 16.61 -0.28 -0.81
N MET A 70 17.91 -0.08 -1.02
CA MET A 70 18.64 1.14 -0.63
C MET A 70 18.54 1.47 0.88
N THR A 71 18.61 0.45 1.73
CA THR A 71 18.41 0.55 3.19
C THR A 71 19.18 1.69 3.85
N CYS A 72 20.50 1.78 3.63
CA CYS A 72 21.32 2.82 4.26
C CYS A 72 20.97 4.23 3.79
N LYS A 73 20.53 4.39 2.53
CA LYS A 73 20.08 5.68 2.00
C LYS A 73 18.81 6.15 2.72
N PHE A 74 17.80 5.28 2.81
CA PHE A 74 16.55 5.61 3.49
C PHE A 74 16.74 5.80 4.99
N LEU A 75 17.62 5.03 5.63
CA LEU A 75 17.99 5.23 7.02
C LEU A 75 18.62 6.60 7.26
N THR A 76 19.55 6.99 6.37
CA THR A 76 20.23 8.29 6.45
C THR A 76 19.24 9.42 6.25
N GLN A 77 18.35 9.34 5.26
CA GLN A 77 17.30 10.33 5.04
C GLN A 77 16.35 10.44 6.24
N ALA A 78 15.87 9.31 6.76
CA ALA A 78 14.99 9.30 7.94
C ALA A 78 15.68 9.96 9.15
N THR A 79 16.97 9.69 9.36
CA THR A 79 17.73 10.31 10.46
C THR A 79 17.93 11.82 10.24
N LEU A 80 18.26 12.24 9.02
CA LEU A 80 18.48 13.65 8.67
C LEU A 80 17.22 14.50 8.79
N TYR A 81 16.06 13.95 8.42
CA TYR A 81 14.76 14.65 8.49
C TYR A 81 14.01 14.41 9.81
N ALA A 82 14.60 13.68 10.75
CA ALA A 82 13.94 13.26 11.99
C ALA A 82 12.58 12.58 11.73
N ASP A 83 12.54 11.70 10.73
CA ASP A 83 11.35 10.95 10.33
C ASP A 83 11.01 9.87 11.37
N HIS A 84 9.72 9.59 11.55
CA HIS A 84 9.21 8.63 12.53
C HIS A 84 8.31 7.60 11.87
N ASP A 85 8.57 6.31 12.11
CA ASP A 85 7.69 5.25 11.62
C ASP A 85 6.47 5.08 12.53
N THR A 86 5.28 5.18 11.94
CA THR A 86 3.98 5.03 12.64
C THR A 86 3.65 3.57 12.98
N LEU A 87 4.48 2.63 12.53
CA LEU A 87 4.31 1.19 12.69
C LEU A 87 2.94 0.70 12.18
N GLN A 88 2.38 1.35 11.16
CA GLN A 88 1.11 0.95 10.55
C GLN A 88 1.33 -0.07 9.42
N SER A 89 2.47 0.01 8.73
CA SER A 89 2.78 -0.92 7.65
C SER A 89 3.09 -2.32 8.22
N PRO A 90 2.64 -3.40 7.55
CA PRO A 90 2.99 -4.76 7.98
C PRO A 90 4.50 -4.99 8.07
N ALA A 91 5.29 -4.42 7.15
CA ALA A 91 6.74 -4.51 7.17
C ALA A 91 7.34 -3.86 8.43
N ALA A 92 6.92 -2.64 8.78
CA ALA A 92 7.39 -1.96 9.98
C ALA A 92 7.08 -2.73 11.25
N ARG A 93 5.87 -3.32 11.34
CA ARG A 93 5.46 -4.14 12.48
C ARG A 93 6.29 -5.39 12.64
N ILE A 94 6.59 -6.09 11.55
CA ILE A 94 7.44 -7.27 11.56
C ILE A 94 8.85 -6.91 12.05
N VAL A 95 9.41 -5.79 11.58
CA VAL A 95 10.75 -5.31 11.99
C VAL A 95 10.87 -5.13 13.51
N VAL A 96 9.81 -4.65 14.16
CA VAL A 96 9.78 -4.44 15.63
C VAL A 96 9.13 -5.60 16.42
N GLY A 97 8.75 -6.69 15.76
CA GLY A 97 8.13 -7.86 16.41
C GLY A 97 6.68 -7.65 16.87
N ARG A 98 5.93 -6.72 16.26
CA ARG A 98 4.49 -6.51 16.52
C ARG A 98 3.61 -7.28 15.53
N VAL A 99 2.40 -7.64 15.98
CA VAL A 99 1.37 -8.27 15.14
C VAL A 99 0.87 -7.29 14.08
N ALA A 100 0.81 -7.74 12.82
CA ALA A 100 0.31 -6.95 11.69
C ALA A 100 -1.20 -6.65 11.82
N GLU A 101 -1.61 -5.43 11.47
CA GLU A 101 -3.01 -4.97 11.53
C GLU A 101 -3.86 -5.38 10.32
N GLY A 102 -3.68 -6.63 9.88
CA GLY A 102 -4.46 -7.24 8.80
C GLY A 102 -5.10 -8.54 9.27
N GLY A 103 -6.25 -8.90 8.68
CA GLY A 103 -6.95 -10.13 9.05
C GLY A 103 -7.33 -10.15 10.53
N THR A 104 -6.84 -11.13 11.28
CA THR A 104 -7.14 -11.30 12.70
C THR A 104 -6.52 -10.25 13.61
N GLY A 105 -5.49 -9.54 13.15
CA GLY A 105 -4.86 -8.44 13.91
C GLY A 105 -5.53 -7.08 13.71
N SER A 106 -6.63 -7.01 12.96
CA SER A 106 -7.35 -5.76 12.65
C SER A 106 -8.35 -5.33 13.73
N PHE A 107 -8.53 -6.14 14.79
CA PHE A 107 -9.42 -5.86 15.89
C PHE A 107 -8.82 -6.33 17.21
N GLU A 108 -9.35 -5.80 18.31
CA GLU A 108 -8.97 -6.19 19.66
C GLU A 108 -10.09 -7.01 20.32
N LEU A 109 -9.70 -7.90 21.22
CA LEU A 109 -10.62 -8.70 22.00
C LEU A 109 -10.65 -8.18 23.43
N TYR A 110 -11.85 -7.86 23.91
CA TYR A 110 -12.09 -7.44 25.27
C TYR A 110 -12.89 -8.52 25.99
N GLN A 111 -12.40 -8.95 27.16
CA GLN A 111 -13.12 -9.87 28.03
C GLN A 111 -13.90 -9.07 29.07
N PRO A 112 -15.24 -9.15 29.11
CA PRO A 112 -16.03 -8.52 30.18
C PRO A 112 -15.68 -9.12 31.54
N LEU A 113 -15.36 -8.27 32.51
CA LEU A 113 -15.17 -8.71 33.88
C LEU A 113 -16.53 -8.86 34.56
N VAL A 114 -16.78 -10.00 35.20
CA VAL A 114 -17.98 -10.20 36.01
C VAL A 114 -17.78 -9.45 37.33
N THR A 115 -18.35 -8.26 37.45
CA THR A 115 -18.43 -7.56 38.72
C THR A 115 -19.49 -8.25 39.57
N GLY A 116 -19.08 -9.18 40.42
CA GLY A 116 -19.97 -9.84 41.37
C GLY A 116 -20.58 -8.80 42.30
N SER A 117 -21.91 -8.69 42.28
CA SER A 117 -22.67 -8.08 43.37
C SER A 117 -22.62 -9.03 44.56
N SER A 118 -21.72 -8.78 45.51
CA SER A 118 -21.88 -9.19 46.90
C SER A 118 -22.95 -8.35 47.57
#